data_AF-A0A969YZG3-F1
#
_entry.id   AF-A0A969YZG3-F1
#
_cell.length_a   1.000
_cell.length_b   1.000
_cell.length_c   1.000
_cell.angle_alpha   90.00
_cell.angle_beta   90.00
_cell.angle_gamma   90.00
#
_symmetry.space_group_name_H-M   'P 1'
#
loop_
_entity.id
_entity.type
_entity.pdbx_description
1 polymer ?
#
loop_
_entity_poly.entity_id
_entity_poly.type
_entity_poly.pdbx_seq_one_letter_code
_entity_poly.pdbx_strand_id
1 'polypeptide(L)'
;MQKAEVVLSMLGQRSIQSSDFIFDRLYRNLFNPDFYKLAYSNIHTAEGNMTPGTDGNTIDGFNIGMIDKIISQMKQETYYPKPVRRVYIPKKNGKLRPLGIPSFQDKLVQEVLRLILQAIYEPNFMDSSHGFRPKKSCHTALLQIKSTCKGTNWVIEGDIKGFF
;
A
#
# COMPACT_ATOMS: atom_id res chain seq x y z
N MET A 1 -11.08 14.00 15.63
CA MET A 1 -10.85 13.80 14.19
C MET A 1 -11.92 12.86 13.66
N GLN A 2 -12.29 12.95 12.39
CA GLN A 2 -13.22 11.99 11.79
C GLN A 2 -12.59 10.60 11.72
N LYS A 3 -13.42 9.54 11.72
CA LYS A 3 -12.96 8.16 11.54
C LYS A 3 -12.25 8.00 10.19
N ALA A 4 -11.22 7.16 10.15
CA ALA A 4 -10.44 6.93 8.93
C ALA A 4 -11.31 6.52 7.72
N GLU A 5 -12.26 5.62 7.93
CA GLU A 5 -13.19 5.14 6.88
C GLU A 5 -14.02 6.26 6.27
N VAL A 6 -14.48 7.22 7.09
CA VAL A 6 -15.26 8.37 6.62
C VAL A 6 -14.38 9.27 5.74
N VAL A 7 -13.14 9.54 6.17
CA VAL A 7 -12.16 10.30 5.37
C VAL A 7 -11.88 9.61 4.04
N LEU A 8 -11.61 8.30 4.06
CA LEU A 8 -11.34 7.51 2.86
C LEU A 8 -12.53 7.52 1.88
N SER A 9 -13.76 7.38 2.38
CA SER A 9 -14.98 7.47 1.57
C SER A 9 -15.12 8.84 0.90
N MET A 10 -14.90 9.93 1.64
CA MET A 10 -14.96 11.29 1.07
C MET A 10 -13.88 11.52 0.00
N LEU A 11 -12.65 11.02 0.21
CA LEU A 11 -11.59 11.11 -0.79
C LEU A 11 -11.98 10.39 -2.09
N GLY A 12 -12.52 9.18 -1.99
CA GLY A 12 -12.97 8.41 -3.15
C GLY A 12 -14.15 9.07 -3.88
N GLN A 13 -15.15 9.55 -3.14
CA GLN A 13 -16.28 10.28 -3.74
C GLN A 13 -15.81 11.54 -4.49
N ARG A 14 -14.86 12.28 -3.91
CA ARG A 14 -14.31 13.47 -4.56
C ARG A 14 -13.57 13.13 -5.86
N SER A 15 -12.80 12.04 -5.86
CA SER A 15 -12.10 11.57 -7.07
C SER A 15 -13.08 11.16 -8.17
N ILE A 16 -14.20 10.52 -7.83
CA ILE A 16 -15.25 10.16 -8.80
C ILE A 16 -15.88 11.41 -9.42
N GLN A 17 -16.11 12.46 -8.61
CA GLN A 17 -16.74 13.70 -9.08
C GLN A 17 -15.83 14.51 -10.00
N SER A 18 -14.52 14.48 -9.78
CA SER A 18 -13.56 15.25 -10.56
C SER A 18 -12.20 14.55 -10.54
N SER A 19 -11.82 14.00 -11.70
CA SER A 19 -10.51 13.34 -11.90
C SER A 19 -9.34 14.31 -11.75
N ASP A 20 -9.57 15.58 -12.06
CA ASP A 20 -8.53 16.63 -12.06
C ASP A 20 -8.48 17.40 -10.73
N PHE A 21 -9.24 16.94 -9.73
CA PHE A 21 -9.27 17.59 -8.43
C PHE A 21 -7.91 17.47 -7.72
N ILE A 22 -7.38 18.61 -7.29
CA ILE A 22 -6.14 18.66 -6.54
C ILE A 22 -6.45 18.45 -5.05
N PHE A 23 -6.00 17.30 -4.52
CA PHE A 23 -6.13 16.98 -3.10
C PHE A 23 -5.07 17.71 -2.28
N ASP A 24 -5.48 18.76 -1.57
CA ASP A 24 -4.63 19.45 -0.60
C ASP A 24 -4.68 18.81 0.80
N ARG A 25 -3.71 19.17 1.64
CA ARG A 25 -3.71 18.89 3.10
C ARG A 25 -3.81 17.41 3.49
N LEU A 26 -3.44 16.47 2.60
CA LEU A 26 -3.45 15.04 2.89
C LEU A 26 -2.54 14.67 4.08
N TYR A 27 -1.44 15.39 4.27
CA TYR A 27 -0.47 15.13 5.33
C TYR A 27 -1.09 15.12 6.73
N ARG A 28 -2.10 15.97 6.99
CA ARG A 28 -2.77 16.02 8.30
C ARG A 28 -3.48 14.72 8.67
N ASN A 29 -3.80 13.87 7.69
CA ASN A 29 -4.41 12.57 7.95
C ASN A 29 -3.44 11.62 8.66
N LEU A 30 -2.13 11.83 8.51
CA LEU A 30 -1.09 11.12 9.27
C LEU A 30 -1.08 11.49 10.76
N PHE A 31 -1.86 12.48 11.19
CA PHE A 31 -1.99 12.83 12.61
C PHE A 31 -3.17 12.13 13.29
N ASN A 32 -3.94 11.34 12.53
CA ASN A 32 -5.15 10.69 13.01
C ASN A 32 -4.86 9.27 13.49
N PRO A 33 -5.00 8.97 14.80
CA PRO A 33 -4.74 7.64 15.34
C PRO A 33 -5.58 6.53 14.71
N ASP A 34 -6.80 6.83 14.25
CA ASP A 34 -7.68 5.82 13.65
C ASP A 34 -7.13 5.25 12.35
N PHE A 35 -6.37 6.05 11.59
CA PHE A 35 -5.68 5.54 10.39
C PHE A 35 -4.63 4.48 10.76
N TYR A 36 -3.87 4.68 11.85
CA TYR A 36 -2.88 3.71 12.29
C TYR A 36 -3.49 2.45 12.88
N LYS A 37 -4.63 2.56 13.56
CA LYS A 37 -5.39 1.39 14.03
C LYS A 37 -5.93 0.56 12.85
N LEU A 38 -6.48 1.22 11.83
CA LEU A 38 -6.95 0.57 10.61
C LEU A 38 -5.77 -0.08 9.86
N ALA A 39 -4.67 0.65 9.70
CA ALA A 39 -3.45 0.14 9.09
C ALA A 39 -2.92 -1.09 9.83
N TYR A 40 -2.86 -1.04 11.16
CA TYR A 40 -2.48 -2.17 11.98
C TYR A 40 -3.39 -3.39 11.73
N SER A 41 -4.71 -3.19 11.74
CA SER A 41 -5.68 -4.26 11.45
C SER A 41 -5.43 -4.90 10.08
N ASN A 42 -5.12 -4.11 9.04
CA ASN A 42 -4.86 -4.63 7.70
C ASN A 42 -3.57 -5.44 7.61
N ILE A 43 -2.52 -5.05 8.33
CA ILE A 43 -1.23 -5.71 8.25
C ILE A 43 -1.12 -6.87 9.26
N HIS A 44 -1.83 -6.85 10.39
CA HIS A 44 -1.55 -7.81 11.47
C HIS A 44 -1.75 -9.28 11.08
N THR A 45 -2.63 -9.55 10.11
CA THR A 45 -2.94 -10.91 9.65
C THR A 45 -1.92 -11.47 8.64
N ALA A 46 -1.02 -10.65 8.09
CA ALA A 46 -0.08 -11.11 7.09
C ALA A 46 1.07 -11.91 7.74
N GLU A 47 1.27 -13.17 7.31
CA GLU A 47 2.29 -14.10 7.83
C GLU A 47 3.72 -13.49 7.84
N GLY A 48 4.02 -12.60 6.89
CA GLY A 48 5.31 -11.91 6.79
C GLY A 48 5.60 -10.88 7.89
N ASN A 49 4.63 -10.58 8.76
CA ASN A 49 4.80 -9.57 9.82
C ASN A 49 5.27 -10.14 11.17
N MET A 50 5.40 -11.47 11.28
CA MET A 50 6.19 -12.10 12.34
C MET A 50 7.70 -12.04 12.06
N THR A 51 8.12 -11.59 10.87
CA THR A 51 9.54 -11.44 10.52
C THR A 51 10.07 -10.08 11.02
N PRO A 52 11.10 -10.05 11.89
CA PRO A 52 11.66 -8.81 12.40
C PRO A 52 12.18 -7.87 11.29
N GLY A 53 11.85 -6.58 11.39
CA GLY A 53 12.41 -5.52 10.56
C GLY A 53 13.88 -5.20 10.92
N THR A 54 14.41 -4.08 10.43
CA THR A 54 15.76 -3.60 10.82
C THR A 54 15.94 -3.39 12.32
N ASP A 55 14.83 -3.14 13.03
CA ASP A 55 14.82 -2.81 14.45
C ASP A 55 14.68 -4.02 15.37
N GLY A 56 14.58 -5.23 14.83
CA GLY A 56 14.34 -6.44 15.64
C GLY A 56 12.93 -6.58 16.22
N ASN A 57 12.09 -5.55 16.16
CA ASN A 57 10.71 -5.58 16.66
C ASN A 57 9.76 -6.31 15.70
N THR A 58 8.89 -7.16 16.28
CA THR A 58 7.75 -7.82 15.62
C THR A 58 6.43 -7.06 15.86
N ILE A 59 5.32 -7.57 15.34
CA ILE A 59 3.96 -7.06 15.59
C ILE A 59 3.64 -6.90 17.09
N ASP A 60 4.23 -7.74 17.94
CA ASP A 60 3.95 -7.77 19.39
C ASP A 60 4.37 -6.50 20.12
N GLY A 61 5.22 -5.67 19.51
CA GLY A 61 5.63 -4.36 20.02
C GLY A 61 4.61 -3.24 19.75
N PHE A 62 3.47 -3.54 19.11
CA PHE A 62 2.43 -2.55 18.87
C PHE A 62 1.77 -2.09 20.17
N ASN A 63 1.86 -0.80 20.45
CA ASN A 63 1.10 -0.16 21.51
C ASN A 63 0.65 1.23 21.08
N ILE A 64 -0.32 1.78 21.81
CA ILE A 64 -0.88 3.11 21.53
C ILE A 64 0.20 4.20 21.64
N GLY A 65 1.12 4.08 22.60
CA GLY A 65 2.23 5.04 22.76
C GLY A 65 3.17 5.13 21.56
N MET A 66 3.32 4.04 20.79
CA MET A 66 4.07 4.05 19.53
C MET A 66 3.34 4.86 18.46
N ILE A 67 2.01 4.74 18.36
CA ILE A 67 1.21 5.58 17.44
C ILE A 67 1.36 7.05 17.83
N ASP A 68 1.25 7.37 19.12
CA ASP A 68 1.40 8.74 19.61
C ASP A 68 2.79 9.32 19.30
N LYS A 69 3.84 8.50 19.44
CA LYS A 69 5.21 8.88 19.04
C LYS A 69 5.31 9.16 17.55
N ILE A 70 4.80 8.28 16.69
CA ILE A 70 4.80 8.49 15.22
C ILE A 70 4.04 9.77 14.87
N ILE A 71 2.84 9.96 15.42
CA ILE A 71 2.03 11.16 15.17
C ILE A 71 2.77 12.42 15.62
N SER A 72 3.46 12.37 16.76
CA SER A 72 4.24 13.49 17.27
C SER A 72 5.40 13.83 16.33
N GLN A 73 6.11 12.81 15.84
CA GLN A 73 7.18 12.98 14.85
C GLN A 73 6.66 13.50 13.51
N MET A 74 5.50 13.04 13.04
CA MET A 74 4.86 13.56 11.83
C MET A 74 4.48 15.03 12.00
N LYS A 75 3.87 15.42 13.13
CA LYS A 75 3.51 16.83 13.40
C LYS A 75 4.72 17.75 13.47
N GLN A 76 5.84 17.25 13.97
CA GLN A 76 7.11 17.98 14.09
C GLN A 76 7.97 17.86 12.83
N GLU A 77 7.53 17.10 11.82
CA GLU A 77 8.31 16.79 10.61
C GLU A 77 9.68 16.15 10.91
N THR A 78 9.79 15.43 12.03
CA THR A 78 11.01 14.73 12.48
C THR A 78 10.97 13.23 12.22
N TYR A 79 9.90 12.72 11.60
CA TYR A 79 9.81 11.31 11.21
C TYR A 79 10.82 11.00 10.10
N TYR A 80 11.78 10.12 10.38
CA TYR A 80 12.78 9.70 9.41
C TYR A 80 12.66 8.19 9.14
N PRO A 81 12.29 7.78 7.92
CA PRO A 81 12.18 6.36 7.57
C PRO A 81 13.49 5.61 7.76
N LYS A 82 13.43 4.38 8.26
CA LYS A 82 14.63 3.57 8.46
C LYS A 82 15.05 2.89 7.15
N PRO A 83 16.35 2.62 6.96
CA PRO A 83 16.82 1.89 5.79
C PRO A 83 16.15 0.51 5.73
N VAL A 84 15.81 0.06 4.52
CA VAL A 84 15.11 -1.21 4.32
C VAL A 84 16.11 -2.38 4.41
N ARG A 85 15.80 -3.41 5.20
CA ARG A 85 16.63 -4.62 5.31
C ARG A 85 16.50 -5.47 4.05
N ARG A 86 17.60 -5.78 3.37
CA ARG A 86 17.59 -6.72 2.23
C ARG A 86 17.71 -8.16 2.72
N VAL A 87 16.78 -9.01 2.29
CA VAL A 87 16.83 -10.46 2.44
C VAL A 87 16.79 -11.11 1.06
N TYR A 88 17.56 -12.17 0.85
CA TYR A 88 17.61 -12.87 -0.42
C TYR A 88 16.84 -14.19 -0.33
N ILE A 89 15.81 -14.33 -1.17
CA ILE A 89 15.02 -15.56 -1.26
C ILE A 89 15.48 -16.33 -2.50
N PRO A 90 15.87 -17.61 -2.37
CA PRO A 90 16.27 -18.42 -3.51
C PRO A 90 15.09 -18.65 -4.47
N LYS A 91 15.34 -18.44 -5.77
CA LYS A 91 14.42 -18.87 -6.84
C LYS A 91 14.76 -20.30 -7.27
N LYS A 92 13.79 -20.97 -7.89
CA LYS A 92 13.97 -22.32 -8.47
C LYS A 92 15.09 -22.39 -9.52
N ASN A 93 15.43 -21.28 -10.16
CA ASN A 93 16.46 -21.19 -11.21
C ASN A 93 17.86 -20.80 -10.68
N GLY A 94 18.10 -20.92 -9.37
CA GLY A 94 19.40 -20.61 -8.74
C GLY A 94 19.69 -19.12 -8.55
N LYS A 95 18.89 -18.21 -9.13
CA LYS A 95 19.02 -16.76 -8.88
C LYS A 95 18.40 -16.38 -7.54
N LEU A 96 18.86 -15.30 -6.94
CA LEU A 96 18.28 -14.74 -5.71
C LEU A 96 17.27 -13.63 -6.04
N ARG A 97 16.12 -13.61 -5.34
CA ARG A 97 15.19 -12.48 -5.32
C ARG A 97 15.52 -11.61 -4.12
N PRO A 98 15.94 -10.33 -4.30
CA PRO A 98 16.04 -9.40 -3.18
C PRO A 98 14.62 -9.04 -2.70
N LEU A 99 14.41 -9.12 -1.40
CA LEU A 99 13.21 -8.65 -0.71
C LEU A 99 13.62 -7.55 0.27
N GLY A 100 12.97 -6.40 0.18
CA GLY A 100 13.12 -5.33 1.15
C GLY A 100 12.14 -5.51 2.31
N ILE A 101 12.63 -5.62 3.53
CA ILE A 101 11.83 -5.69 4.75
C ILE A 101 11.98 -4.36 5.51
N PRO A 102 11.00 -3.46 5.41
CA PRO A 102 11.00 -2.21 6.17
C PRO A 102 10.77 -2.44 7.66
N SER A 103 11.07 -1.43 8.48
CA SER A 103 10.74 -1.45 9.91
C SER A 103 9.22 -1.52 10.13
N PHE A 104 8.79 -2.00 11.29
CA PHE A 104 7.35 -2.09 11.59
C PHE A 104 6.68 -0.71 11.63
N GLN A 105 7.36 0.32 12.16
CA GLN A 105 6.89 1.70 12.12
C GLN A 105 6.70 2.18 10.69
N ASP A 106 7.67 1.92 9.82
CA ASP A 106 7.59 2.29 8.40
C ASP A 106 6.46 1.55 7.68
N LYS A 107 6.23 0.26 7.98
CA LYS A 107 5.09 -0.49 7.43
C LYS A 107 3.76 0.16 7.79
N LEU A 108 3.59 0.60 9.03
CA LEU A 108 2.37 1.28 9.46
C LEU A 108 2.16 2.60 8.72
N VAL A 109 3.20 3.43 8.63
CA VAL A 109 3.13 4.71 7.90
C VAL A 109 2.85 4.47 6.42
N GLN A 110 3.54 3.51 5.79
CA GLN A 110 3.33 3.12 4.40
C GLN A 110 1.89 2.64 4.15
N GLU A 111 1.33 1.86 5.07
CA GLU A 111 -0.05 1.38 4.97
C GLU A 111 -1.06 2.53 5.10
N VAL A 112 -0.84 3.50 5.98
CA VAL A 112 -1.69 4.70 6.06
C VAL A 112 -1.64 5.49 4.75
N LEU A 113 -0.44 5.72 4.22
CA LEU A 113 -0.28 6.38 2.91
C LEU A 113 -0.96 5.59 1.80
N ARG A 114 -0.80 4.26 1.78
CA ARG A 114 -1.45 3.38 0.82
C ARG A 114 -2.97 3.51 0.87
N LEU A 115 -3.57 3.53 2.07
CA LEU A 115 -5.02 3.70 2.23
C LEU A 115 -5.50 5.02 1.63
N ILE A 116 -4.83 6.13 1.95
CA ILE A 116 -5.18 7.46 1.45
C ILE A 116 -5.06 7.52 -0.08
N LEU A 117 -3.91 7.08 -0.62
CA LEU A 117 -3.66 7.13 -2.07
C LEU A 117 -4.56 6.15 -2.82
N GLN A 118 -4.83 4.96 -2.26
CA GLN A 118 -5.76 4.00 -2.86
C GLN A 118 -7.18 4.57 -2.96
N ALA A 119 -7.67 5.27 -1.93
CA ALA A 119 -8.98 5.89 -2.01
C ALA A 119 -9.08 6.94 -3.14
N ILE A 120 -7.98 7.63 -3.44
CA ILE A 120 -7.90 8.62 -4.52
C ILE A 120 -7.75 7.95 -5.89
N TYR A 121 -6.84 6.99 -6.04
CA TYR A 121 -6.50 6.43 -7.36
C TYR A 121 -7.41 5.30 -7.82
N GLU A 122 -7.99 4.52 -6.89
CA GLU A 122 -8.81 3.35 -7.25
C GLU A 122 -9.98 3.68 -8.18
N PRO A 123 -10.73 4.79 -7.99
CA PRO A 123 -11.80 5.18 -8.91
C PRO A 123 -11.33 5.56 -10.33
N ASN A 124 -10.07 5.96 -10.48
CA ASN A 124 -9.54 6.48 -11.75
C ASN A 124 -8.78 5.41 -12.55
N PHE A 125 -8.43 4.28 -11.92
CA PHE A 125 -7.72 3.21 -12.61
C PHE A 125 -8.60 2.53 -13.66
N MET A 126 -8.05 2.35 -14.87
CA MET A 126 -8.68 1.59 -15.94
C MET A 126 -9.07 0.17 -15.49
N ASP A 127 -10.19 -0.34 -15.99
CA ASP A 127 -10.67 -1.68 -15.63
C ASP A 127 -9.73 -2.82 -15.98
N SER A 128 -8.94 -2.63 -17.05
CA SER A 128 -7.87 -3.53 -17.53
C SER A 128 -6.61 -3.52 -16.66
N SER A 129 -6.53 -2.67 -15.63
CA SER A 129 -5.46 -2.71 -14.63
C SER A 129 -5.86 -3.64 -13.49
N HIS A 130 -5.13 -4.74 -13.29
CA HIS A 130 -5.46 -5.76 -12.29
C HIS A 130 -4.43 -5.88 -11.16
N GLY A 131 -3.20 -5.43 -11.37
CA GLY A 131 -2.10 -5.62 -10.44
C GLY A 131 -2.31 -4.86 -9.13
N PHE A 132 -2.21 -5.56 -7.99
CA PHE A 132 -2.21 -4.97 -6.64
C PHE A 132 -3.41 -4.07 -6.28
N ARG A 133 -4.55 -4.29 -6.95
CA ARG A 133 -5.80 -3.53 -6.70
C ARG A 133 -6.80 -4.33 -5.87
N PRO A 134 -7.62 -3.67 -5.03
CA PRO A 134 -8.69 -4.33 -4.29
C PRO A 134 -9.63 -5.07 -5.23
N LYS A 135 -10.02 -6.30 -4.88
CA LYS A 135 -10.95 -7.13 -5.67
C LYS A 135 -10.48 -7.46 -7.11
N LYS A 136 -9.21 -7.22 -7.45
CA LYS A 136 -8.59 -7.63 -8.72
C LYS A 136 -7.46 -8.64 -8.44
N SER A 137 -7.17 -9.51 -9.41
CA SER A 137 -6.14 -10.55 -9.31
C SER A 137 -5.69 -10.99 -10.70
N CYS A 138 -4.66 -11.85 -10.78
CA CYS A 138 -4.25 -12.46 -12.04
C CYS A 138 -5.40 -13.20 -12.73
N HIS A 139 -6.32 -13.80 -11.96
CA HIS A 139 -7.47 -14.49 -12.52
C HIS A 139 -8.49 -13.53 -13.15
N THR A 140 -8.70 -12.34 -12.57
CA THR A 140 -9.60 -11.37 -13.18
C THR A 140 -9.03 -10.83 -14.50
N ALA A 141 -7.71 -10.72 -14.63
CA ALA A 141 -7.04 -10.39 -15.89
C ALA A 141 -7.26 -11.46 -16.97
N LEU A 142 -7.07 -12.74 -16.62
CA LEU A 142 -7.30 -13.85 -17.55
C LEU A 142 -8.77 -13.94 -18.01
N LEU A 143 -9.71 -13.71 -17.09
CA LEU A 143 -11.14 -13.67 -17.42
C LEU A 143 -11.47 -12.53 -18.38
N GLN A 144 -10.89 -11.35 -18.17
CA GLN A 144 -11.05 -10.22 -19.09
C GLN A 144 -10.49 -10.53 -20.47
N ILE A 145 -9.26 -11.07 -20.57
CA ILE A 145 -8.68 -11.47 -21.86
C ILE A 145 -9.58 -12.48 -22.59
N LYS A 146 -10.08 -13.48 -21.86
CA LYS A 146 -11.00 -14.48 -22.43
C LYS A 146 -12.30 -13.87 -22.97
N SER A 147 -12.82 -12.82 -22.33
CA SER A 147 -14.06 -12.19 -22.75
C SER A 147 -13.88 -11.16 -23.86
N THR A 148 -12.79 -10.38 -23.86
CA THR A 148 -12.59 -9.25 -24.77
C THR A 148 -11.75 -9.58 -26.00
N CYS A 149 -10.82 -10.53 -25.94
CA CYS A 149 -9.89 -10.84 -27.03
C CYS A 149 -10.35 -12.02 -27.91
N LYS A 150 -11.66 -12.18 -28.11
CA LYS A 150 -12.20 -13.26 -28.96
C LYS A 150 -11.86 -12.99 -30.43
N GLY A 151 -11.23 -13.95 -31.10
CA GLY A 151 -10.81 -13.81 -32.49
C GLY A 151 -9.55 -12.96 -32.70
N THR A 152 -8.83 -12.63 -31.63
CA THR A 152 -7.53 -11.96 -31.72
C THR A 152 -6.47 -12.93 -32.25
N ASN A 153 -5.83 -12.57 -33.37
CA ASN A 153 -4.81 -13.40 -34.02
C ASN A 153 -3.36 -12.97 -33.70
N TRP A 154 -3.18 -11.77 -33.14
CA TRP A 154 -1.87 -11.19 -32.84
C TRP A 154 -1.85 -10.63 -31.43
N VAL A 155 -0.77 -10.91 -30.70
CA VAL A 155 -0.51 -10.40 -29.35
C VAL A 155 0.85 -9.71 -29.35
N ILE A 156 0.90 -8.51 -28.75
CA ILE A 156 2.15 -7.79 -28.55
C ILE A 156 2.55 -7.98 -27.09
N GLU A 157 3.68 -8.64 -26.88
CA GLU A 157 4.29 -8.76 -25.56
C GLU A 157 5.16 -7.54 -25.28
N GLY A 158 4.88 -6.85 -24.17
CA GLY A 158 5.67 -5.73 -23.68
C GLY A 158 6.09 -5.98 -22.24
N ASP A 159 7.35 -5.74 -21.93
CA ASP A 159 7.90 -5.81 -20.57
C ASP A 159 8.58 -4.49 -20.20
N ILE A 160 8.44 -4.09 -18.94
CA ILE A 160 9.06 -2.88 -18.40
C ILE A 160 10.36 -3.29 -17.71
N LYS A 161 11.51 -2.88 -18.27
CA LYS A 161 12.85 -3.26 -17.79
C LYS A 161 13.10 -2.93 -16.30
N GLY A 162 12.48 -1.89 -15.77
CA GLY A 162 12.55 -1.52 -14.36
C GLY A 162 11.47 -0.51 -14.00
N PHE A 163 10.74 -0.78 -12.91
CA PHE A 163 9.72 0.12 -12.37
C PHE A 163 10.28 1.04 -11.27
N PHE A 164 11.25 0.54 -10.49
CA PHE A 164 11.94 1.25 -9.41
C PHE A 164 13.41 1.45 -9.75
#